data_AF-A0A7C1C3U2-F1
#
_entry.id   AF-A0A7C1C3U2-F1
#
_cell.length_a   1.000
_cell.length_b   1.000
_cell.length_c   1.000
_cell.angle_alpha   90.00
_cell.angle_beta   90.00
_cell.angle_gamma   90.00
#
_symmetry.space_group_name_H-M   'P 1'
#
loop_
_entity.id
_entity.type
_entity.pdbx_description
1 polymer ?
#
loop_
_entity_poly.entity_id
_entity_poly.type
_entity_poly.pdbx_seq_one_letter_code
_entity_poly.pdbx_strand_id
1 'polypeptide(L)' 'MAKFSAFNYFKESYNEWMRKVSWPTWSELQNSAIVVSVASLIIALVIYLMDVSFSSILERFYNLF' A
#
# COMPACT_ATOMS: atom_id res chain seq x y z
N MET A 1 -5.74 -6.18 44.43
CA MET A 1 -4.83 -5.05 44.13
C MET A 1 -4.25 -5.23 42.72
N ALA A 2 -5.08 -5.16 41.67
CA ALA A 2 -4.71 -5.51 40.29
C ALA A 2 -5.52 -4.70 39.23
N LYS A 3 -5.85 -3.45 39.54
CA LYS A 3 -6.63 -2.58 38.64
C LYS A 3 -5.86 -1.36 38.09
N PHE A 4 -4.58 -1.23 38.44
CA PHE A 4 -3.76 -0.06 38.07
C PHE A 4 -2.78 -0.30 36.90
N SER A 5 -2.66 -1.54 36.38
CA SER A 5 -1.70 -1.83 35.31
C SER A 5 -2.22 -1.43 33.92
N ALA A 6 -3.47 -1.76 33.57
CA ALA A 6 -4.00 -1.49 32.23
C ALA A 6 -4.02 0.01 31.89
N PHE A 7 -4.49 0.85 32.81
CA PHE A 7 -4.52 2.31 32.59
C PHE A 7 -3.11 2.90 32.42
N ASN A 8 -2.13 2.39 33.17
CA ASN A 8 -0.75 2.78 33.03
C ASN A 8 -0.15 2.28 31.70
N TYR A 9 -0.42 1.04 31.29
CA TYR A 9 0.01 0.50 29.99
C TYR A 9 -0.53 1.31 28.81
N PHE A 10 -1.82 1.68 28.81
CA PHE A 10 -2.37 2.54 27.75
C PHE A 10 -1.73 3.92 27.72
N LYS A 11 -1.44 4.50 28.89
CA LYS A 11 -0.76 5.79 29.00
C LYS A 11 0.70 5.73 28.54
N GLU A 12 1.38 4.63 28.83
CA GLU A 12 2.77 4.38 28.45
C GLU A 12 2.87 4.09 26.95
N SER A 13 1.99 3.25 26.39
CA SER A 13 1.88 3.02 24.94
C SER A 13 1.49 4.28 24.17
N TYR A 14 0.63 5.16 24.71
CA TYR A 14 0.30 6.45 24.09
C TYR A 14 1.50 7.40 24.06
N ASN A 15 2.24 7.49 25.17
CA ASN A 15 3.47 8.27 25.24
C ASN A 15 4.57 7.68 24.33
N GLU A 16 4.64 6.36 24.17
CA GLU A 16 5.57 5.71 23.24
C GLU A 16 5.23 5.99 21.78
N TRP A 17 3.96 5.85 21.40
CA TRP A 17 3.52 6.14 20.04
C TRP A 17 3.79 7.59 19.65
N MET A 18 3.46 8.54 20.53
CA MET A 18 3.64 9.97 20.23
C MET A 18 5.11 10.41 20.25
N ARG A 19 5.94 9.82 21.11
CA ARG A 19 7.34 10.26 21.31
C ARG A 19 8.37 9.46 20.50
N LYS A 20 7.96 8.33 19.90
CA LYS A 20 8.83 7.43 19.12
C LYS A 20 8.41 7.28 17.65
N VAL A 21 7.30 7.89 17.23
CA VAL A 21 6.87 7.92 15.84
C VAL A 21 6.70 9.36 15.40
N SER A 22 7.71 9.89 14.70
CA SER A 22 7.61 11.17 14.00
C SER A 22 6.69 10.96 12.79
N TRP A 23 5.41 11.29 12.93
CA TRP A 23 4.51 11.35 11.79
C TRP A 23 5.10 12.33 10.78
N PRO A 24 5.36 11.90 9.52
CA PRO A 24 5.99 12.77 8.55
C PRO A 24 5.10 13.98 8.28
N THR A 25 5.71 15.09 7.89
CA THR A 25 4.90 16.27 7.56
C THR A 25 3.97 15.98 6.38
N TRP A 26 2.84 16.69 6.27
CA TRP A 26 1.87 16.48 5.19
C TRP A 26 2.48 16.53 3.79
N SER A 27 3.55 17.32 3.60
CA SER A 27 4.30 17.40 2.35
C SER A 27 5.09 16.12 2.03
N GLU A 28 5.68 15.47 3.03
CA GLU A 28 6.42 14.22 2.87
C GLU A 28 5.48 13.03 2.64
N LEU A 29 4.31 13.04 3.29
CA LEU A 29 3.25 12.07 3.01
C LEU A 29 2.79 12.15 1.55
N GLN A 30 2.53 13.36 1.04
CA GLN A 30 2.13 13.54 -0.35
C GLN A 30 3.23 13.09 -1.31
N ASN A 31 4.49 13.42 -1.04
CA ASN A 31 5.60 12.96 -1.88
C ASN A 31 5.66 11.42 -1.94
N SER A 32 5.53 10.77 -0.78
CA SER A 32 5.54 9.30 -0.69
C SER A 32 4.32 8.69 -1.41
N ALA A 33 3.15 9.29 -1.27
CA ALA A 33 1.92 8.84 -1.94
C ALA A 33 2.00 9.00 -3.46
N ILE A 34 2.58 10.09 -3.96
CA ILE A 34 2.78 10.34 -5.40
C ILE A 34 3.71 9.28 -5.98
N VAL A 35 4.83 8.98 -5.32
CA VAL A 35 5.76 7.94 -5.78
C VAL A 35 5.06 6.58 -5.88
N VAL A 36 4.29 6.19 -4.87
CA VAL A 36 3.53 4.93 -4.87
C VAL A 36 2.45 4.93 -5.95
N SER A 37 1.75 6.04 -6.16
CA SER A 37 0.73 6.17 -7.21
C SER A 37 1.31 6.05 -8.61
N VAL A 38 2.52 6.56 -8.86
CA VAL A 38 3.19 6.40 -10.15
C VAL A 38 3.64 4.95 -10.34
N ALA A 39 4.19 4.32 -9.29
CA ALA A 39 4.58 2.92 -9.32
C ALA A 39 3.39 1.99 -9.63
N SER A 40 2.23 2.22 -8.99
CA SER A 40 1.03 1.41 -9.25
C SER A 40 0.50 1.60 -10.67
N LEU A 41 0.61 2.80 -11.23
CA LEU A 41 0.20 3.10 -12.60
C LEU A 41 1.06 2.37 -13.64
N ILE A 42 2.37 2.25 -13.40
CA ILE A 42 3.28 1.45 -14.23
C ILE A 42 2.88 -0.04 -14.16
N ILE A 43 2.63 -0.57 -12.96
CA ILE A 43 2.22 -1.97 -12.78
C ILE A 43 0.89 -2.24 -13.50
N ALA A 44 -0.08 -1.32 -13.41
CA ALA A 44 -1.35 -1.44 -14.10
C ALA A 44 -1.17 -1.52 -15.64
N LEU A 45 -0.25 -0.72 -16.20
CA LEU A 45 0.04 -0.73 -17.63
C LEU A 45 0.69 -2.05 -18.08
N VAL A 46 1.54 -2.64 -17.25
CA VAL A 46 2.13 -3.97 -17.51
C VAL A 46 1.05 -5.05 -17.50
N ILE A 47 0.16 -5.05 -16.51
CA ILE A 47 -0.95 -6.02 -16.44
C ILE A 47 -1.85 -5.88 -17.67
N TYR A 48 -2.15 -4.65 -18.08
CA TYR A 48 -2.95 -4.39 -19.27
C TYR A 48 -2.31 -4.97 -20.54
N LEU A 49 -1.00 -4.78 -20.73
CA LEU A 49 -0.25 -5.38 -21.84
C LEU A 49 -0.32 -6.90 -21.82
N MET A 50 -0.18 -7.52 -20.64
CA MET A 50 -0.28 -8.96 -20.48
C MET A 50 -1.68 -9.45 -20.87
N ASP A 51 -2.74 -8.82 -20.37
CA ASP A 51 -4.12 -9.20 -20.62
C ASP A 51 -4.48 -9.15 -22.12
N VAL A 52 -4.07 -8.06 -22.80
CA VAL A 52 -4.25 -7.91 -24.26
C VAL A 52 -3.46 -8.97 -25.03
N SER A 53 -2.23 -9.24 -24.61
CA SER A 53 -1.37 -10.24 -25.27
C SER A 53 -1.99 -11.63 -25.18
N PHE A 54 -2.43 -12.04 -23.98
CA PHE A 54 -3.06 -13.34 -23.78
C PHE A 54 -4.37 -13.47 -24.54
N SER A 55 -5.24 -12.46 -24.48
CA SER A 55 -6.52 -12.45 -25.21
C SER A 55 -6.28 -12.59 -26.72
N SER A 56 -5.34 -11.81 -27.26
CA SER A 56 -5.01 -11.85 -28.70
C SER A 56 -4.42 -13.20 -29.14
N ILE A 57 -3.59 -13.83 -28.29
CA ILE A 57 -3.00 -15.14 -28.59
C ILE A 57 -4.09 -16.22 -28.56
N LEU A 58 -4.96 -16.20 -27.54
CA LEU A 58 -6.03 -17.18 -27.40
C LEU A 58 -7.05 -17.05 -28.53
N GLU A 59 -7.48 -15.84 -28.88
CA GLU A 59 -8.38 -15.62 -30.02
C GLU A 59 -7.79 -16.15 -31.33
N ARG A 60 -6.49 -15.89 -31.58
CA ARG A 60 -5.82 -16.43 -32.77
C ARG A 60 -5.75 -17.95 -32.75
N PHE A 61 -5.48 -18.55 -31.60
CA PHE A 61 -5.43 -20.00 -31.45
C PHE A 61 -6.82 -20.65 -31.66
N TYR A 62 -7.87 -20.07 -31.08
CA TYR A 62 -9.24 -20.53 -31.27
C TYR A 62 -9.77 -20.33 -32.68
N ASN A 63 -9.33 -19.29 -33.40
CA ASN A 63 -9.72 -19.09 -34.80
C ASN A 63 -8.96 -19.99 -35.78
N LEU A 64 -7.84 -20.58 -35.36
CA LEU A 64 -7.03 -21.51 -36.16
C LEU A 64 -7.50 -22.97 -36.05
N PHE A 65 -8.28 -23.31 -35.01
CA PHE A 65 -8.89 -24.63 -34.79
C PHE A 65 -10.38 -24.59 -35.07
#